data_AF-A0A9D1CYF0-F1
#
_entry.id   AF-A0A9D1CYF0-F1
#
_cell.length_a   1.000
_cell.length_b   1.000
_cell.length_c   1.000
_cell.angle_alpha   90.00
_cell.angle_beta   90.00
_cell.angle_gamma   90.00
#
_symmetry.space_group_name_H-M   'P 1'
#
loop_
_entity.id
_entity.type
_entity.pdbx_description
1 polymer ?
#
loop_
_entity_poly.entity_id
_entity_poly.type
_entity_poly.pdbx_seq_one_letter_code
_entity_poly.pdbx_strand_id
1 'polypeptide(L)' 'MWKKLNHILIEKGMTKKELAEKAGISKNTIQNIRNSKISFRNMVKIADALDVSLDEFRKDNT' A
#
# COMPACT_ATOMS: atom_id res chain seq x y z
N MET A 1 0.85 3.01 8.77
CA MET A 1 0.84 2.41 7.42
C MET A 1 -0.56 2.37 6.82
N TRP A 2 -1.50 1.54 7.31
CA TRP A 2 -2.84 1.41 6.68
C TRP A 2 -3.58 2.74 6.51
N LYS A 3 -3.60 3.61 7.52
CA LYS A 3 -4.24 4.95 7.42
C LYS A 3 -3.66 5.80 6.29
N LYS A 4 -2.32 5.88 6.20
CA LYS A 4 -1.61 6.60 5.13
C LYS A 4 -1.89 5.99 3.75
N LEU A 5 -1.83 4.66 3.63
CA LEU A 5 -2.18 3.96 2.40
C LEU A 5 -3.60 4.29 1.93
N ASN A 6 -4.57 4.25 2.85
CA ASN A 6 -5.95 4.56 2.54
C ASN A 6 -6.14 6.03 2.14
N HIS A 7 -5.34 6.94 2.69
CA HIS A 7 -5.33 8.35 2.29
C HIS A 7 -4.80 8.54 0.87
N ILE A 8 -3.63 7.98 0.56
CA ILE A 8 -3.03 8.02 -0.79
C ILE A 8 -3.98 7.40 -1.82
N LEU A 9 -4.66 6.31 -1.47
CA LEU A 9 -5.68 5.70 -2.34
C LEU A 9 -6.85 6.65 -2.61
N ILE A 10 -7.33 7.39 -1.61
CA ILE A 10 -8.40 8.38 -1.78
C ILE A 10 -7.90 9.56 -2.64
N GLU A 11 -6.70 10.07 -2.36
CA GLU A 11 -6.10 11.18 -3.13
C GLU A 11 -5.89 10.82 -4.60
N LYS A 12 -5.44 9.59 -4.88
CA LYS A 12 -5.28 9.09 -6.25
C LYS A 12 -6.57 8.57 -6.89
N GLY A 13 -7.70 8.59 -6.17
CA GLY A 13 -8.97 8.04 -6.65
C GLY A 13 -8.91 6.53 -6.98
N MET A 14 -7.99 5.81 -6.35
CA MET A 14 -7.69 4.41 -6.66
C MET A 14 -8.34 3.48 -5.63
N THR A 15 -8.98 2.42 -6.12
CA THR A 15 -9.55 1.41 -5.22
C THR A 15 -8.50 0.40 -4.78
N LYS A 16 -8.72 -0.26 -3.64
CA LYS A 16 -7.87 -1.39 -3.18
C LYS A 16 -7.77 -2.52 -4.21
N LYS A 17 -8.81 -2.65 -5.04
CA LYS A 17 -8.92 -3.66 -6.09
C LYS A 17 -7.93 -3.35 -7.22
N GLU A 18 -7.93 -2.10 -7.67
CA GLU A 18 -6.98 -1.59 -8.67
C GLU A 18 -5.55 -1.57 -8.14
N LEU A 19 -5.34 -1.23 -6.87
CA LEU A 19 -4.04 -1.33 -6.24
C LEU A 19 -3.51 -2.77 -6.28
N ALA A 20 -4.35 -3.75 -5.95
CA ALA A 20 -3.99 -5.16 -5.99
C ALA A 20 -3.57 -5.59 -7.41
N GLU A 21 -4.33 -5.15 -8.41
CA GLU A 21 -4.09 -5.47 -9.82
C GLU A 21 -2.82 -4.77 -10.35
N LYS A 22 -2.63 -3.47 -10.07
CA LYS A 22 -1.41 -2.74 -10.45
C LYS A 22 -0.15 -3.25 -9.74
N ALA A 23 -0.24 -3.54 -8.44
CA ALA A 23 0.90 -4.03 -7.67
C ALA A 23 1.22 -5.51 -7.97
N GLY A 24 0.34 -6.23 -8.68
CA GLY A 24 0.47 -7.67 -8.88
C GLY A 24 0.47 -8.42 -7.54
N ILE A 25 -0.43 -8.02 -6.64
CA ILE A 25 -0.58 -8.59 -5.30
C ILE A 25 -2.00 -9.16 -5.18
N SER A 26 -2.14 -10.30 -4.51
CA SER A 26 -3.47 -10.88 -4.28
C SER A 26 -4.35 -9.95 -3.43
N LYS A 27 -5.64 -9.89 -3.75
CA LYS A 27 -6.63 -9.14 -2.95
C LYS A 27 -6.63 -9.56 -1.49
N ASN A 28 -6.37 -10.84 -1.22
CA ASN A 28 -6.28 -11.37 0.13
C ASN A 28 -5.09 -10.77 0.90
N THR A 29 -3.93 -10.63 0.25
CA THR A 29 -2.78 -9.95 0.83
C THR A 29 -3.10 -8.49 1.13
N ILE A 30 -3.73 -7.76 0.20
CA ILE A 30 -4.11 -6.35 0.37
C ILE A 30 -5.09 -6.16 1.54
N GLN A 31 -6.07 -7.06 1.69
CA GLN A 31 -6.98 -7.03 2.84
C GLN A 31 -6.25 -7.33 4.15
N ASN A 32 -5.32 -8.29 4.14
CA ASN A 32 -4.50 -8.63 5.29
C ASN A 32 -3.48 -7.56 5.68
N ILE A 33 -3.14 -6.59 4.81
CA ILE A 33 -2.28 -5.43 5.14
C ILE A 33 -2.78 -4.70 6.38
N ARG A 34 -4.11 -4.61 6.55
CA ARG A 34 -4.70 -3.89 7.68
C ARG A 34 -4.35 -4.54 9.02
N ASN A 35 -4.24 -5.87 9.02
CA ASN A 35 -4.12 -6.68 10.23
C ASN A 35 -2.73 -7.31 10.40
N SER A 36 -1.91 -7.36 9.34
CA SER A 36 -0.62 -8.05 9.32
C SER A 36 0.50 -7.17 8.75
N LYS A 37 1.73 -7.41 9.21
CA LYS A 37 2.92 -6.76 8.64
C LYS A 37 3.14 -7.23 7.21
N ILE A 38 3.18 -6.27 6.30
CA ILE A 38 3.63 -6.48 4.93
C ILE A 38 5.12 -6.80 4.90
N SER A 39 5.51 -7.77 4.06
CA SER A 39 6.91 -7.98 3.71
C SER A 39 7.41 -6.85 2.81
N PHE A 40 8.67 -6.42 3.00
CA PHE A 40 9.28 -5.32 2.26
C PHE A 40 9.04 -5.42 0.73
N ARG A 41 9.17 -6.62 0.15
CA ARG A 41 8.91 -6.89 -1.27
C ARG A 41 7.50 -6.51 -1.74
N ASN A 42 6.48 -6.80 -0.93
CA ASN A 42 5.10 -6.42 -1.24
C ASN A 42 4.88 -4.92 -1.03
N MET A 43 5.63 -4.30 -0.11
CA MET A 43 5.58 -2.85 0.07
C MET A 43 6.16 -2.12 -1.14
N VAL A 44 7.30 -2.58 -1.67
CA VAL A 44 7.91 -2.04 -2.90
C VAL A 44 6.91 -2.05 -4.04
N LYS A 45 6.25 -3.18 -4.28
CA LYS A 45 5.20 -3.32 -5.29
C LYS A 45 4.03 -2.34 -5.12
N ILE A 46 3.61 -2.08 -3.88
CA ILE A 46 2.54 -1.13 -3.57
C ILE A 46 3.00 0.30 -3.83
N ALA A 47 4.21 0.63 -3.40
CA ALA A 47 4.82 1.93 -3.60
C ALA A 47 5.00 2.23 -5.10
N ASP A 48 5.53 1.27 -5.86
CA ASP A 48 5.66 1.34 -7.32
C ASP A 48 4.29 1.49 -8.01
N ALA A 49 3.30 0.70 -7.60
CA ALA A 49 1.95 0.77 -8.17
C ALA A 49 1.24 2.11 -7.89
N LEU A 50 1.55 2.68 -6.73
CA LEU A 50 1.05 3.99 -6.31
C LEU A 50 1.93 5.12 -6.80
N ASP A 51 3.09 4.87 -7.41
CA ASP A 51 4.06 5.89 -7.79
C ASP A 51 4.36 6.85 -6.62
N VAL A 52 4.71 6.27 -5.46
CA VAL A 52 5.06 6.98 -4.23
C VAL A 52 6.31 6.36 -3.61
N SER A 53 7.06 7.13 -2.82
CA SER A 53 8.20 6.57 -2.08
C SER A 53 7.73 5.64 -0.95
N LEU A 54 8.52 4.60 -0.68
CA LEU A 54 8.33 3.72 0.47
C LEU A 54 8.42 4.46 1.81
N ASP A 55 9.17 5.57 1.84
CA ASP A 55 9.32 6.39 3.04
C ASP A 55 8.00 7.03 3.47
N GLU A 56 7.05 7.25 2.56
CA GLU A 56 5.69 7.70 2.90
C GLU A 56 5.02 6.73 3.88
N PHE A 57 5.32 5.44 3.78
CA PHE A 57 4.74 4.40 4.64
C PHE A 57 5.51 4.19 5.94
N ARG A 58 6.75 4.69 6.05
CA ARG A 58 7.48 4.71 7.32
C ARG A 58 6.73 5.62 8.30
N LYS A 59 6.60 5.16 9.54
CA LYS A 59 6.22 6.05 10.64
C LYS A 59 7.43 6.93 10.87
N ASP A 60 7.26 8.24 10.78
CA ASP A 60 8.20 9.17 11.42
C ASP A 60 8.30 8.75 12.89
N ASN A 61 9.48 8.28 13.26
CA ASN A 61 9.92 8.27 14.64
C ASN A 61 10.65 9.62 14.82
N THR A 62 9.87 10.67 15.03
CA THR A 62 10.31 11.86 15.77
C THR A 62 9.70 11.80 17.15
#